data_AF-A0A522YWB7-F1
#
_entry.id   AF-A0A522YWB7-F1
#
_cell.length_a   1.000
_cell.length_b   1.000
_cell.length_c   1.000
_cell.angle_alpha   90.00
_cell.angle_beta   90.00
_cell.angle_gamma   90.00
#
_symmetry.space_group_name_H-M   'P 1'
#
loop_
_entity.id
_entity.type
_entity.pdbx_description
1 polymer ?
#
loop_
_entity_poly.entity_id
_entity_poly.type
_entity_poly.pdbx_seq_one_letter_code
_entity_poly.pdbx_strand_id
1 'polypeptide(L)'
;MNRRPPVARPEPGHRLPRPDPVRDWPRDGRGVQHPDRDGRGGHLGGTHLGRAPNRVIVDRTINNVTIVNNIHVRVGMGGLTPGAYYWYYDNGMRYAHHYDAYRVHWFGFYVGDVYFWTRWHNDRLWWHDSPRGRWLCWREGQWWWQDGSVVYIYRDGAYYRWTPVRGGYEAQPEPPTSAPAPTPAEPEEKTEFYSEDATRLVKVFGEKKEAFLYDNTGEEPTFLAFLAEGVEAVQFSSEGALTILVTVTGADGGKSFKLFDAAGKEFGAPADSVDPESQLGGSPAFKSLASPVF
;
A
#
# COMPACT_ATOMS: atom_id res chain seq x y z
N MET A 1 27.04 -21.67 15.41
CA MET A 1 27.97 -20.69 14.83
C MET A 1 27.18 -19.75 13.93
N ASN A 2 26.93 -18.50 14.35
CA ASN A 2 26.24 -17.51 13.52
C ASN A 2 27.21 -16.98 12.45
N ARG A 3 27.06 -17.43 11.21
CA ARG A 3 27.83 -16.88 10.08
C ARG A 3 27.32 -15.47 9.81
N ARG A 4 28.21 -14.48 9.89
CA ARG A 4 27.89 -13.11 9.44
C ARG A 4 27.52 -13.16 7.95
N PRO A 5 26.51 -12.38 7.51
CA PRO A 5 26.16 -12.30 6.11
C PRO A 5 27.37 -11.77 5.29
N PRO A 6 27.51 -12.19 4.03
CA PRO A 6 28.61 -11.77 3.17
C PRO A 6 28.58 -10.25 2.94
N VAL A 7 29.73 -9.61 3.11
CA VAL A 7 29.95 -8.19 2.81
C VAL A 7 30.00 -8.02 1.28
N ALA A 8 29.02 -7.34 0.70
CA ALA A 8 29.08 -6.97 -0.71
C ALA A 8 30.14 -5.86 -0.90
N ARG A 9 31.19 -6.14 -1.66
CA ARG A 9 32.15 -5.11 -2.09
C ARG A 9 31.62 -4.48 -3.38
N PRO A 10 31.38 -3.16 -3.43
CA PRO A 10 31.08 -2.50 -4.70
C PRO A 10 32.31 -2.46 -5.60
N GLU A 11 32.05 -2.35 -6.90
CA GLU A 11 33.11 -2.31 -7.90
C GLU A 11 33.97 -1.03 -7.77
N PRO A 12 35.31 -1.13 -7.96
CA PRO A 12 36.21 0.02 -7.89
C PRO A 12 35.84 1.07 -8.95
N GLY A 13 35.65 2.32 -8.54
CA GLY A 13 35.36 3.44 -9.45
C GLY A 13 33.95 4.04 -9.32
N HIS A 14 33.06 3.40 -8.57
CA HIS A 14 31.78 4.00 -8.19
C HIS A 14 32.02 5.12 -7.17
N ARG A 15 32.16 6.36 -7.65
CA ARG A 15 31.97 7.53 -6.79
C ARG A 15 30.57 7.42 -6.21
N LEU A 16 30.50 7.42 -4.88
CA LEU A 16 29.22 7.53 -4.17
C LEU A 16 28.44 8.68 -4.81
N PRO A 17 27.19 8.45 -5.24
CA PRO A 17 26.35 9.56 -5.62
C PRO A 17 26.29 10.43 -4.36
N ARG A 18 26.55 11.73 -4.49
CA ARG A 18 25.78 12.64 -3.67
C ARG A 18 24.36 12.44 -4.19
N PRO A 19 23.43 11.83 -3.43
CA PRO A 19 22.05 11.98 -3.80
C PRO A 19 21.86 13.49 -3.86
N ASP A 20 21.31 14.01 -4.96
CA ASP A 20 20.97 15.42 -4.99
C ASP A 20 20.18 15.64 -3.71
N PRO A 21 20.63 16.53 -2.79
CA PRO A 21 19.86 16.82 -1.62
C PRO A 21 18.60 17.48 -2.16
N VAL A 22 17.55 16.68 -2.38
CA VAL A 22 16.26 17.18 -2.81
C VAL A 22 15.65 17.78 -1.56
N ARG A 23 16.21 18.93 -1.16
CA ARG A 23 16.03 19.57 0.15
C ARG A 23 14.58 20.00 0.39
N ASP A 24 13.79 20.07 -0.68
CA ASP A 24 12.38 20.49 -0.68
C ASP A 24 11.38 19.37 -1.08
N TRP A 25 11.83 18.13 -1.33
CA TRP A 25 10.93 17.01 -1.64
C TRP A 25 10.24 16.27 -0.49
N PRO A 26 10.74 16.22 0.75
CA PRO A 26 10.21 15.30 1.78
C PRO A 26 8.73 15.44 2.12
N ARG A 27 8.04 16.48 1.62
CA ARG A 27 6.63 16.76 1.90
C ARG A 27 5.68 16.37 0.79
N ASP A 28 6.18 16.09 -0.41
CA ASP A 28 5.33 15.65 -1.52
C ASP A 28 5.07 14.13 -1.39
N GLY A 29 4.24 13.75 -0.42
CA GLY A 29 3.77 12.37 -0.23
C GLY A 29 2.57 12.03 -1.11
N ARG A 30 2.28 12.83 -2.13
CA ARG A 30 1.11 12.61 -2.98
C ARG A 30 1.27 11.30 -3.73
N GLY A 31 0.26 10.45 -3.63
CA GLY A 31 0.08 9.33 -4.55
C GLY A 31 -0.56 9.80 -5.85
N VAL A 32 -0.40 9.00 -6.91
CA VAL A 32 -1.20 9.13 -8.12
C VAL A 32 -2.43 8.25 -7.98
N GLN A 33 -3.59 8.78 -8.35
CA GLN A 33 -4.80 7.97 -8.44
C GLN A 33 -4.59 6.87 -9.47
N HIS A 34 -4.79 5.62 -9.10
CA HIS A 34 -4.69 4.54 -10.07
C HIS A 34 -5.83 4.64 -11.10
N PRO A 35 -5.56 4.54 -12.41
CA PRO A 35 -6.61 4.57 -13.43
C PRO A 35 -7.45 3.29 -13.37
N ASP A 36 -8.76 3.40 -13.57
CA ASP A 36 -9.67 2.23 -13.55
C ASP A 36 -9.62 1.42 -14.86
N ARG A 37 -9.13 2.03 -15.94
CA ARG A 37 -9.11 1.45 -17.29
C ARG A 37 -7.77 1.68 -17.98
N ASP A 38 -7.37 0.71 -18.80
CA ASP A 38 -6.20 0.82 -19.66
C ASP A 38 -6.50 1.62 -20.94
N GLY A 39 -5.46 1.83 -21.76
CA GLY A 39 -5.58 2.58 -23.02
C GLY A 39 -6.48 1.93 -24.08
N ARG A 40 -6.96 0.71 -23.85
CA ARG A 40 -7.93 0.00 -24.70
C ARG A 40 -9.33 -0.05 -24.05
N GLY A 41 -9.52 0.64 -22.92
CA GLY A 41 -10.76 0.64 -22.14
C GLY A 41 -10.97 -0.60 -21.26
N GLY A 42 -10.01 -1.53 -21.22
CA GLY A 42 -10.06 -2.72 -20.39
C GLY A 42 -9.92 -2.36 -18.92
N HIS A 43 -10.68 -3.01 -18.03
CA HIS A 43 -10.58 -2.76 -16.59
C HIS A 43 -9.20 -3.18 -16.06
N LEU A 44 -8.64 -2.32 -15.23
CA LEU A 44 -7.40 -2.60 -14.51
C LEU A 44 -7.73 -3.17 -13.14
N GLY A 45 -7.67 -4.50 -13.04
CA GLY A 45 -7.54 -5.16 -11.76
C GLY A 45 -6.10 -5.13 -11.27
N GLY A 46 -5.91 -5.10 -9.95
CA GLY A 46 -4.62 -5.37 -9.34
C GLY A 46 -4.46 -4.81 -7.94
N THR A 47 -3.50 -5.36 -7.21
CA THR A 47 -3.16 -4.94 -5.86
C THR A 47 -2.00 -3.94 -5.91
N HIS A 48 -2.17 -2.78 -5.28
CA HIS A 48 -1.09 -1.82 -5.14
C HIS A 48 0.02 -2.43 -4.27
N LEU A 49 1.26 -2.35 -4.74
CA LEU A 49 2.41 -2.82 -3.99
C LEU A 49 2.75 -1.81 -2.89
N GLY A 50 2.30 -2.08 -1.66
CA GLY A 50 2.58 -1.25 -0.48
C GLY A 50 4.03 -1.27 0.01
N ARG A 51 4.93 -1.99 -0.65
CA ARG A 51 6.36 -2.10 -0.34
C ARG A 51 7.19 -1.82 -1.58
N ALA A 52 8.48 -1.53 -1.43
CA ALA A 52 9.31 -1.28 -2.60
C ALA A 52 9.32 -2.53 -3.49
N PRO A 53 9.25 -2.36 -4.82
CA PRO A 53 9.42 -3.45 -5.78
C PRO A 53 10.68 -4.25 -5.46
N ASN A 54 10.52 -5.56 -5.27
CA ASN A 54 11.66 -6.45 -5.06
C ASN A 54 12.50 -6.55 -6.35
N ARG A 55 13.71 -7.10 -6.23
CA ARG A 55 14.65 -7.21 -7.36
C ARG A 55 14.06 -7.90 -8.59
N VAL A 56 13.23 -8.94 -8.42
CA VAL A 56 12.64 -9.67 -9.55
C VAL A 56 11.67 -8.78 -10.34
N ILE A 57 10.82 -8.02 -9.63
CA ILE A 57 9.89 -7.07 -10.24
C ILE A 57 10.67 -5.97 -10.96
N VAL A 58 11.69 -5.43 -10.29
CA VAL A 58 12.54 -4.38 -10.83
C VAL A 58 13.27 -4.84 -12.10
N ASP A 59 13.90 -6.01 -12.10
CA ASP A 59 14.67 -6.50 -13.24
C ASP A 59 13.80 -6.68 -14.49
N ARG A 60 12.50 -6.94 -14.31
CA ARG A 60 11.51 -7.02 -15.40
C ARG A 60 10.96 -5.65 -15.84
N THR A 61 11.00 -4.65 -14.95
CA THR A 61 10.39 -3.33 -15.15
C THR A 61 11.45 -2.24 -15.28
N ILE A 62 11.90 -1.68 -14.17
CA ILE A 62 12.68 -0.46 -14.11
C ILE A 62 14.19 -0.67 -14.38
N ASN A 63 14.68 -1.91 -14.41
CA ASN A 63 16.06 -2.23 -14.84
C ASN A 63 16.13 -2.68 -16.32
N ASN A 64 15.00 -2.71 -17.02
CA ASN A 64 14.95 -3.08 -18.42
C ASN A 64 15.42 -1.88 -19.27
N VAL A 65 16.60 -2.00 -19.89
CA VAL A 65 17.24 -0.91 -20.67
C VAL A 65 16.30 -0.33 -21.72
N THR A 66 15.50 -1.17 -22.39
CA THR A 66 14.49 -0.71 -23.36
C THR A 66 13.46 0.21 -22.70
N ILE A 67 12.94 -0.18 -21.54
CA ILE A 67 11.94 0.60 -20.80
C ILE A 67 12.54 1.92 -20.33
N VAL A 68 13.73 1.90 -19.74
CA VAL A 68 14.41 3.12 -19.25
C VAL A 68 14.67 4.10 -20.41
N ASN A 69 15.20 3.62 -21.54
CA ASN A 69 15.42 4.45 -22.71
C ASN A 69 14.11 5.07 -23.22
N ASN A 70 13.03 4.28 -23.26
CA ASN A 70 11.74 4.79 -23.72
C ASN A 70 11.12 5.77 -22.70
N ILE A 71 11.40 5.65 -21.39
CA ILE A 71 11.03 6.64 -20.39
C ILE A 71 11.71 7.98 -20.68
N HIS A 72 13.02 7.99 -20.95
CA HIS A 72 13.74 9.22 -21.32
C HIS A 72 13.11 9.89 -22.55
N VAL A 73 12.82 9.11 -23.60
CA VAL A 73 12.18 9.63 -24.82
C VAL A 73 10.85 10.30 -24.47
N ARG A 74 9.97 9.63 -23.71
CA ARG A 74 8.63 10.15 -23.39
C ARG A 74 8.63 11.36 -22.49
N VAL A 75 9.58 11.44 -21.56
CA VAL A 75 9.74 12.62 -20.72
C VAL A 75 10.19 13.81 -21.57
N GLY A 76 10.99 13.57 -22.61
CA GLY A 76 11.42 14.59 -23.58
C GLY A 76 10.40 14.92 -24.68
N MET A 77 9.35 14.12 -24.86
CA MET A 77 8.31 14.39 -25.86
C MET A 77 7.45 15.57 -25.42
N GLY A 78 7.40 16.62 -26.24
CA GLY A 78 6.37 17.66 -26.11
C GLY A 78 4.97 17.10 -26.40
N GLY A 79 3.93 17.76 -25.89
CA GLY A 79 2.53 17.40 -26.19
C GLY A 79 1.83 16.53 -25.15
N LEU A 80 2.41 16.36 -23.95
CA LEU A 80 1.70 15.75 -22.82
C LEU A 80 0.69 16.74 -22.23
N THR A 81 -0.59 16.39 -22.28
CA THR A 81 -1.65 17.05 -21.53
C THR A 81 -1.55 16.70 -20.03
N PRO A 82 -1.42 17.70 -19.14
CA PRO A 82 -1.49 17.47 -17.69
C PRO A 82 -2.80 16.78 -17.28
N GLY A 83 -2.71 15.85 -16.34
CA GLY A 83 -3.83 15.04 -15.83
C GLY A 83 -4.13 13.79 -16.66
N ALA A 84 -3.56 13.62 -17.86
CA ALA A 84 -3.83 12.47 -18.72
C ALA A 84 -2.97 11.25 -18.36
N TYR A 85 -3.48 10.06 -18.70
CA TYR A 85 -2.76 8.79 -18.67
C TYR A 85 -2.40 8.37 -20.09
N TYR A 86 -1.12 8.04 -20.30
CA TYR A 86 -0.61 7.49 -21.54
C TYR A 86 -0.17 6.04 -21.31
N TRP A 87 -0.63 5.14 -22.16
CA TRP A 87 -0.40 3.70 -21.99
C TRP A 87 0.65 3.21 -22.97
N TYR A 88 1.58 2.39 -22.46
CA TYR A 88 2.67 1.83 -23.23
C TYR A 88 2.82 0.33 -23.02
N TYR A 89 3.33 -0.31 -24.07
CA TYR A 89 3.51 -1.75 -24.18
C TYR A 89 4.86 -2.01 -24.84
N ASP A 90 5.92 -2.03 -24.04
CA ASP A 90 7.29 -2.21 -24.55
C ASP A 90 7.90 -3.47 -23.97
N ASN A 91 8.53 -4.29 -24.81
CA ASN A 91 9.23 -5.49 -24.39
C ASN A 91 8.37 -6.42 -23.49
N GLY A 92 7.08 -6.56 -23.84
CA GLY A 92 6.11 -7.35 -23.06
C GLY A 92 5.65 -6.70 -21.75
N MET A 93 6.12 -5.50 -21.42
CA MET A 93 5.77 -4.78 -20.21
C MET A 93 4.70 -3.73 -20.48
N ARG A 94 3.60 -3.79 -19.72
CA ARG A 94 2.55 -2.75 -19.72
C ARG A 94 2.83 -1.73 -18.63
N TYR A 95 2.84 -0.45 -18.98
CA TYR A 95 2.96 0.63 -18.01
C TYR A 95 2.22 1.88 -18.45
N ALA A 96 1.83 2.68 -17.45
CA ALA A 96 1.18 3.95 -17.62
C ALA A 96 2.16 5.08 -17.33
N HIS A 97 2.06 6.18 -18.05
CA HIS A 97 2.67 7.45 -17.74
C HIS A 97 1.57 8.45 -17.40
N HIS A 98 1.64 9.04 -16.23
CA HIS A 98 0.78 10.13 -15.82
C HIS A 98 1.62 11.40 -15.69
N TYR A 99 1.27 12.43 -16.45
CA TYR A 99 1.87 13.76 -16.31
C TYR A 99 0.90 14.60 -15.51
N ASP A 100 1.19 14.85 -14.23
CA ASP A 100 0.22 15.48 -13.34
C ASP A 100 0.13 17.01 -13.53
N ALA A 101 -0.81 17.65 -12.85
CA ALA A 101 -1.01 19.10 -12.89
C ALA A 101 0.20 19.91 -12.39
N TYR A 102 1.12 19.28 -11.66
CA TYR A 102 2.34 19.86 -11.12
C TYR A 102 3.56 19.59 -11.98
N ARG A 103 3.33 19.11 -13.22
CA ARG A 103 4.37 18.79 -14.19
C ARG A 103 5.31 17.67 -13.73
N VAL A 104 4.80 16.77 -12.89
CA VAL A 104 5.53 15.60 -12.45
C VAL A 104 5.22 14.43 -13.36
N HIS A 105 6.27 13.73 -13.77
CA HIS A 105 6.15 12.50 -14.56
C HIS A 105 6.06 11.31 -13.62
N TRP A 106 4.98 10.56 -13.72
CA TRP A 106 4.72 9.36 -12.94
C TRP A 106 4.64 8.15 -13.87
N PHE A 107 5.26 7.04 -13.47
CA PHE A 107 5.25 5.79 -14.21
C PHE A 107 4.67 4.67 -13.33
N GLY A 108 3.55 4.10 -13.77
CA GLY A 108 2.86 2.99 -13.13
C GLY A 108 3.17 1.69 -13.87
N PHE A 109 3.79 0.72 -13.20
CA PHE A 109 4.17 -0.56 -13.79
C PHE A 109 3.22 -1.67 -13.33
N TYR A 110 2.82 -2.55 -14.26
CA TYR A 110 1.83 -3.62 -14.02
C TYR A 110 2.45 -5.00 -14.25
N VAL A 111 2.79 -5.71 -13.18
CA VAL A 111 3.44 -7.03 -13.25
C VAL A 111 2.47 -8.09 -12.76
N GLY A 112 1.78 -8.76 -13.68
CA GLY A 112 0.72 -9.70 -13.31
C GLY A 112 -0.47 -8.97 -12.69
N ASP A 113 -0.82 -9.35 -11.46
CA ASP A 113 -1.90 -8.79 -10.65
C ASP A 113 -1.43 -7.69 -9.69
N VAL A 114 -0.15 -7.34 -9.68
CA VAL A 114 0.38 -6.25 -8.84
C VAL A 114 0.77 -5.04 -9.66
N TYR A 115 0.61 -3.85 -9.08
CA TYR A 115 1.08 -2.61 -9.68
C TYR A 115 1.78 -1.70 -8.67
N PHE A 116 2.65 -0.83 -9.16
CA PHE A 116 3.27 0.21 -8.34
C PHE A 116 3.55 1.46 -9.17
N TRP A 117 3.55 2.60 -8.50
CA TRP A 117 3.88 3.89 -9.10
C TRP A 117 5.27 4.34 -8.69
N THR A 118 5.94 4.98 -9.63
CA THR A 118 7.21 5.66 -9.41
C THR A 118 7.13 7.06 -10.02
N ARG A 119 7.89 7.98 -9.47
CA ARG A 119 8.10 9.31 -10.02
C ARG A 119 9.40 9.33 -10.80
N TRP A 120 9.39 9.94 -11.98
CA TRP A 120 10.59 10.21 -12.76
C TRP A 120 11.11 11.62 -12.47
N HIS A 121 12.35 11.72 -12.01
CA HIS A 121 12.99 12.98 -11.64
C HIS A 121 14.52 12.85 -11.65
N ASN A 122 15.21 13.87 -12.19
CA ASN A 122 16.67 13.90 -12.37
C ASN A 122 17.21 12.59 -12.97
N ASP A 123 16.59 12.15 -14.06
CA ASP A 123 16.94 10.92 -14.78
C ASP A 123 16.91 9.64 -13.93
N ARG A 124 16.05 9.62 -12.91
CA ARG A 124 15.89 8.48 -12.00
C ARG A 124 14.44 8.24 -11.63
N LEU A 125 14.18 6.98 -11.26
CA LEU A 125 12.89 6.55 -10.74
C LEU A 125 12.90 6.63 -9.22
N TRP A 126 11.82 7.13 -8.67
CA TRP A 126 11.63 7.35 -7.24
C TRP A 126 10.35 6.62 -6.79
N TRP A 127 10.44 5.81 -5.76
CA TRP A 127 9.31 5.13 -5.13
C TRP A 127 9.05 5.75 -3.75
N HIS A 128 7.79 5.90 -3.36
CA HIS A 128 7.41 6.47 -2.06
C HIS A 128 7.04 5.34 -1.09
N ASP A 129 7.82 5.21 0.00
CA ASP A 129 7.47 4.39 1.16
C ASP A 129 6.43 5.14 2.00
N SER A 130 5.16 5.05 1.60
CA SER A 130 4.06 5.76 2.27
C SER A 130 4.01 5.51 3.79
N PRO A 131 4.15 4.27 4.30
CA PRO A 131 4.19 4.03 5.74
C PRO A 131 5.27 4.81 6.51
N ARG A 132 6.38 5.18 5.85
CA ARG A 132 7.48 5.91 6.50
C ARG A 132 7.64 7.35 6.01
N GLY A 133 6.87 7.79 5.02
CA GLY A 133 6.99 9.10 4.40
C GLY A 133 8.36 9.33 3.74
N ARG A 134 8.95 8.30 3.12
CA ARG A 134 10.30 8.35 2.55
C ARG A 134 10.26 8.19 1.03
N TRP A 135 11.04 9.00 0.32
CA TRP A 135 11.30 8.83 -1.11
C TRP A 135 12.57 8.03 -1.34
N LEU A 136 12.48 6.96 -2.13
CA LEU A 136 13.56 6.05 -2.43
C LEU A 136 13.92 6.12 -3.90
N CYS A 137 15.18 6.39 -4.19
CA CYS A 137 15.71 6.47 -5.53
C CYS A 137 16.19 5.08 -6.00
N TRP A 138 15.74 4.60 -7.16
CA TRP A 138 16.31 3.41 -7.77
C TRP A 138 17.67 3.71 -8.38
N ARG A 139 18.70 3.00 -7.94
CA ARG A 139 20.07 3.16 -8.45
C ARG A 139 20.91 1.91 -8.17
N GLU A 140 21.77 1.52 -9.10
CA GLU A 140 22.73 0.41 -8.92
C GLU A 140 22.07 -0.89 -8.40
N GLY A 141 20.87 -1.21 -8.91
CA GLY A 141 20.18 -2.43 -8.53
C GLY A 141 19.49 -2.38 -7.16
N GLN A 142 19.34 -1.20 -6.54
CA GLN A 142 18.81 -1.05 -5.18
C GLN A 142 17.98 0.24 -5.02
N TRP A 143 17.12 0.24 -3.98
CA TRP A 143 16.35 1.41 -3.55
C TRP A 143 17.14 2.16 -2.46
N TRP A 144 17.48 3.42 -2.72
CA TRP A 144 18.31 4.24 -1.84
C TRP A 144 17.50 5.36 -1.20
N TRP A 145 17.69 5.57 0.09
CA TRP A 145 17.15 6.71 0.84
C TRP A 145 18.29 7.46 1.53
N GLN A 146 18.12 8.75 1.77
CA GLN A 146 19.08 9.57 2.50
C GLN A 146 18.37 10.41 3.56
N ASP A 147 18.92 10.38 4.77
CA ASP A 147 18.53 11.23 5.89
C ASP A 147 19.74 12.07 6.32
N GLY A 148 19.73 13.36 5.99
CA GLY A 148 20.87 14.25 6.21
C GLY A 148 22.13 13.73 5.50
N SER A 149 23.16 13.34 6.26
CA SER A 149 24.40 12.75 5.73
C SER A 149 24.41 11.21 5.74
N VAL A 150 23.35 10.58 6.26
CA VAL A 150 23.25 9.13 6.40
C VAL A 150 22.51 8.55 5.20
N VAL A 151 23.11 7.56 4.56
CA VAL A 151 22.53 6.87 3.41
C VAL A 151 22.00 5.51 3.86
N TYR A 152 20.88 5.09 3.30
CA TYR A 152 20.24 3.81 3.56
C TYR A 152 19.93 3.09 2.26
N ILE A 153 19.95 1.77 2.32
CA ILE A 153 19.42 0.89 1.28
C ILE A 153 18.17 0.21 1.83
N TYR A 154 17.10 0.21 1.05
CA TYR A 154 15.90 -0.55 1.35
C TYR A 154 15.96 -1.94 0.73
N ARG A 155 15.78 -2.96 1.55
CA ARG A 155 15.75 -4.35 1.13
C ARG A 155 14.81 -5.14 2.05
N ASP A 156 13.93 -5.92 1.43
CA ASP A 156 13.05 -6.87 2.14
C ASP A 156 12.23 -6.23 3.28
N GLY A 157 11.73 -5.02 3.06
CA GLY A 157 10.89 -4.30 4.05
C GLY A 157 11.67 -3.49 5.09
N ALA A 158 13.00 -3.58 5.09
CA ALA A 158 13.88 -2.95 6.07
C ALA A 158 14.86 -1.96 5.43
N TYR A 159 15.29 -0.98 6.22
CA TYR A 159 16.35 -0.03 5.87
C TYR A 159 17.65 -0.47 6.51
N TYR A 160 18.70 -0.47 5.71
CA TYR A 160 20.05 -0.75 6.16
C TYR A 160 20.89 0.50 5.97
N ARG A 161 21.42 1.02 7.07
CA ARG A 161 22.39 2.10 7.04
C ARG A 161 23.60 1.65 6.24
N TRP A 162 23.92 2.45 5.24
CA TRP A 162 25.08 2.29 4.38
C TRP A 162 26.28 3.00 5.02
N THR A 163 27.10 2.24 5.74
CA THR A 163 28.30 2.78 6.40
C THR A 163 29.54 2.39 5.59
N PRO A 164 30.37 3.35 5.15
CA PRO A 164 31.65 3.04 4.54
C PRO A 164 32.56 2.37 5.58
N VAL A 165 33.11 1.21 5.22
CA VAL A 165 34.11 0.49 6.03
C VAL A 165 35.40 0.33 5.20
N ARG A 166 36.53 0.10 5.86
CA ARG A 166 37.81 -0.10 5.13
C ARG A 166 37.68 -1.31 4.20
N GLY A 167 37.66 -1.07 2.89
CA GLY A 167 37.54 -2.10 1.86
C GLY A 167 36.11 -2.48 1.45
N GLY A 168 35.10 -1.68 1.78
CA GLY A 168 33.73 -1.90 1.30
C GLY A 168 32.69 -1.10 2.08
N TYR A 169 31.48 -1.67 2.17
CA TYR A 169 30.38 -1.07 2.90
C TYR A 169 29.69 -2.15 3.73
N GLU A 170 29.23 -1.77 4.92
CA GLU A 170 28.45 -2.65 5.78
C GLU A 170 27.03 -2.12 5.86
N ALA A 171 26.08 -2.99 5.52
CA ALA A 171 24.66 -2.78 5.72
C ALA A 171 24.33 -3.13 7.18
N GLN A 172 24.20 -2.10 8.03
CA GLN A 172 23.74 -2.29 9.40
C GLN A 172 22.23 -2.01 9.43
N PRO A 173 21.39 -2.85 10.05
CA PRO A 173 19.98 -2.52 10.19
C PRO A 173 19.86 -1.13 10.83
N GLU A 174 18.91 -0.32 10.35
CA GLU A 174 18.58 0.95 10.99
C GLU A 174 18.44 0.67 12.50
N PRO A 175 19.20 1.37 13.37
CA PRO A 175 18.97 1.23 14.80
C PRO A 175 17.47 1.47 15.00
N PRO A 176 16.79 0.68 15.84
CA PRO A 176 15.37 0.90 16.08
C PRO A 176 15.23 2.38 16.36
N THR A 177 14.48 3.10 15.51
CA THR A 177 14.21 4.51 15.71
C THR A 177 13.84 4.61 17.16
N SER A 178 14.63 5.33 17.97
CA SER A 178 14.38 5.46 19.39
C SER A 178 12.93 5.84 19.48
N ALA A 179 12.07 4.87 19.87
CA ALA A 179 10.67 5.14 19.92
C ALA A 179 10.57 6.39 20.80
N PRO A 180 9.80 7.42 20.41
CA PRO A 180 9.50 8.47 21.38
C PRO A 180 9.17 7.74 22.68
N ALA A 181 9.91 8.06 23.76
CA ALA A 181 9.79 7.37 25.04
C ALA A 181 8.30 7.14 25.24
N PRO A 182 7.85 5.87 25.33
CA PRO A 182 6.46 5.53 25.02
C PRO A 182 5.60 6.54 25.75
N THR A 183 5.00 7.46 24.99
CA THR A 183 3.77 8.11 25.45
C THR A 183 2.95 6.91 25.84
N PRO A 184 2.55 6.75 27.13
CA PRO A 184 1.81 5.58 27.57
C PRO A 184 0.78 5.31 26.48
N ALA A 185 0.95 4.20 25.76
CA ALA A 185 0.10 3.93 24.63
C ALA A 185 -1.28 3.88 25.25
N GLU A 186 -2.08 4.91 24.99
CA GLU A 186 -3.50 4.83 25.21
C GLU A 186 -3.87 3.58 24.41
N PRO A 187 -4.35 2.52 25.08
CA PRO A 187 -4.53 1.23 24.45
C PRO A 187 -5.35 1.47 23.20
N GLU A 188 -4.74 1.25 22.03
CA GLU A 188 -5.48 1.33 20.77
C GLU A 188 -6.67 0.39 20.96
N GLU A 189 -7.88 0.96 21.02
CA GLU A 189 -9.11 0.21 21.27
C GLU A 189 -9.28 -0.79 20.13
N LYS A 190 -8.74 -1.98 20.34
CA LYS A 190 -8.85 -3.07 19.41
C LYS A 190 -10.15 -3.78 19.75
N THR A 191 -11.18 -3.52 18.95
CA THR A 191 -12.43 -4.25 19.07
C THR A 191 -12.42 -5.44 18.11
N GLU A 192 -12.64 -6.62 18.65
CA GLU A 192 -12.75 -7.87 17.90
C GLU A 192 -14.19 -8.37 17.96
N PHE A 193 -14.75 -8.73 16.81
CA PHE A 193 -16.09 -9.29 16.67
C PHE A 193 -15.98 -10.67 16.02
N TYR A 194 -16.56 -11.68 16.65
CA TYR A 194 -16.52 -13.06 16.17
C TYR A 194 -17.89 -13.46 15.62
N SER A 195 -17.91 -14.21 14.54
CA SER A 195 -19.13 -14.92 14.13
C SER A 195 -19.51 -15.97 15.17
N GLU A 196 -20.78 -16.38 15.20
CA GLU A 196 -21.28 -17.35 16.17
C GLU A 196 -20.60 -18.73 16.04
N ASP A 197 -20.27 -19.13 14.82
CA ASP A 197 -19.51 -20.35 14.52
C ASP A 197 -17.99 -20.18 14.70
N ALA A 198 -17.54 -18.99 15.10
CA ALA A 198 -16.13 -18.59 15.22
C ALA A 198 -15.28 -18.76 13.96
N THR A 199 -15.88 -18.97 12.78
CA THR A 199 -15.15 -19.12 11.51
C THR A 199 -14.74 -17.78 10.89
N ARG A 200 -15.31 -16.68 11.36
CA ARG A 200 -14.99 -15.31 10.94
C ARG A 200 -14.69 -14.42 12.12
N LEU A 201 -13.82 -13.46 11.84
CA LEU A 201 -13.38 -12.45 12.77
C LEU A 201 -13.32 -11.10 12.05
N VAL A 202 -13.95 -10.08 12.61
CA VAL A 202 -13.74 -8.70 12.20
C VAL A 202 -12.92 -7.98 13.26
N LYS A 203 -11.82 -7.36 12.84
CA LYS A 203 -11.01 -6.48 13.70
C LYS A 203 -11.21 -5.05 13.27
N VAL A 204 -11.47 -4.17 14.24
CA VAL A 204 -11.52 -2.72 14.05
C VAL A 204 -10.30 -2.10 14.73
N PHE A 205 -9.54 -1.29 14.00
CA PHE A 205 -8.32 -0.66 14.53
C PHE A 205 -8.08 0.76 14.01
N GLY A 206 -7.19 1.46 14.73
CA GLY A 206 -6.73 2.80 14.40
C GLY A 206 -7.75 3.91 14.67
N GLU A 207 -7.27 5.15 14.65
CA GLU A 207 -8.11 6.35 14.87
C GLU A 207 -9.24 6.49 13.84
N LYS A 208 -9.03 5.91 12.64
CA LYS A 208 -9.98 5.89 11.53
C LYS A 208 -11.05 4.81 11.65
N LYS A 209 -10.96 3.93 12.66
CA LYS A 209 -11.86 2.78 12.87
C LYS A 209 -12.05 1.94 11.61
N GLU A 210 -10.95 1.45 11.06
CA GLU A 210 -10.95 0.63 9.86
C GLU A 210 -11.28 -0.83 10.23
N ALA A 211 -12.24 -1.45 9.53
CA ALA A 211 -12.67 -2.82 9.76
C ALA A 211 -12.16 -3.79 8.70
N PHE A 212 -11.60 -4.90 9.16
CA PHE A 212 -11.02 -5.95 8.31
C PHE A 212 -11.59 -7.30 8.70
N LEU A 213 -12.02 -8.07 7.70
CA LEU A 213 -12.52 -9.42 7.83
C LEU A 213 -11.39 -10.44 7.70
N TYR A 214 -11.42 -11.45 8.56
CA TYR A 214 -10.49 -12.56 8.59
C TYR A 214 -11.24 -13.90 8.59
N ASP A 215 -10.63 -14.90 7.95
CA ASP A 215 -10.93 -16.31 8.19
C ASP A 215 -10.27 -16.74 9.50
N ASN A 216 -11.06 -17.31 10.40
CA ASN A 216 -10.63 -17.70 11.75
C ASN A 216 -10.67 -19.22 11.96
N THR A 217 -10.61 -20.01 10.89
CA THR A 217 -10.63 -21.50 10.98
C THR A 217 -9.26 -22.13 11.21
N GLY A 218 -8.17 -21.38 10.99
CA GLY A 218 -6.79 -21.84 11.17
C GLY A 218 -6.21 -21.55 12.55
N GLU A 219 -4.93 -21.89 12.74
CA GLU A 219 -4.17 -21.54 13.96
C GLU A 219 -4.00 -20.02 14.11
N GLU A 220 -3.94 -19.29 12.98
CA GLU A 220 -3.87 -17.83 12.95
C GLU A 220 -4.94 -17.26 11.99
N PRO A 221 -5.57 -16.12 12.34
CA PRO A 221 -6.55 -15.48 11.47
C PRO A 221 -5.92 -15.04 10.14
N THR A 222 -6.52 -15.44 9.01
CA THR A 222 -6.06 -15.09 7.66
C THR A 222 -6.91 -13.96 7.08
N PHE A 223 -6.29 -12.88 6.61
CA PHE A 223 -7.00 -11.74 6.04
C PHE A 223 -7.83 -12.12 4.81
N LEU A 224 -9.09 -11.66 4.76
CA LEU A 224 -9.99 -11.86 3.62
C LEU A 224 -10.29 -10.55 2.89
N ALA A 225 -10.77 -9.53 3.60
CA ALA A 225 -11.27 -8.30 2.98
C ALA A 225 -11.23 -7.09 3.91
N PHE A 226 -11.11 -5.91 3.32
CA PHE A 226 -11.42 -4.63 3.98
C PHE A 226 -12.92 -4.37 3.83
N LEU A 227 -13.59 -4.00 4.92
CA LEU A 227 -15.04 -3.77 4.93
C LEU A 227 -15.36 -2.28 4.79
N ALA A 228 -14.86 -1.45 5.71
CA ALA A 228 -15.12 -0.01 5.72
C ALA A 228 -14.14 0.76 6.63
N GLU A 229 -14.10 2.09 6.46
CA GLU A 229 -13.51 3.07 7.38
C GLU A 229 -14.64 3.74 8.18
N GLY A 230 -14.36 4.27 9.37
CA GLY A 230 -15.35 4.96 10.19
C GLY A 230 -16.36 4.03 10.85
N VAL A 231 -15.96 2.78 11.13
CA VAL A 231 -16.84 1.74 11.66
C VAL A 231 -17.16 1.98 13.13
N GLU A 232 -18.45 1.96 13.48
CA GLU A 232 -18.91 2.07 14.86
C GLU A 232 -19.39 0.74 15.45
N ALA A 233 -19.94 -0.15 14.61
CA ALA A 233 -20.46 -1.42 15.05
C ALA A 233 -20.33 -2.48 13.95
N VAL A 234 -20.15 -3.72 14.38
CA VAL A 234 -20.12 -4.91 13.53
C VAL A 234 -21.05 -5.95 14.14
N GLN A 235 -21.90 -6.55 13.32
CA GLN A 235 -22.78 -7.65 13.73
C GLN A 235 -22.73 -8.77 12.70
N PHE A 236 -22.69 -10.01 13.18
CA PHE A 236 -22.87 -11.19 12.35
C PHE A 236 -24.32 -11.68 12.46
N SER A 237 -24.88 -12.21 11.38
CA SER A 237 -26.16 -12.91 11.44
C SER A 237 -26.04 -14.20 12.27
N SER A 238 -27.05 -14.51 13.09
CA SER A 238 -27.09 -15.75 13.88
C SER A 238 -27.82 -16.91 13.20
N GLU A 239 -28.43 -16.67 12.04
CA GLU A 239 -29.17 -17.70 11.29
C GLU A 239 -28.84 -17.62 9.80
N GLY A 240 -29.12 -18.70 9.07
CA GLY A 240 -28.95 -18.75 7.62
C GLY A 240 -27.49 -18.63 7.14
N ALA A 241 -27.31 -18.07 5.94
CA ALA A 241 -25.99 -17.79 5.41
C ALA A 241 -25.35 -16.64 6.18
N LEU A 242 -24.06 -16.78 6.53
CA LEU A 242 -23.34 -15.77 7.29
C LEU A 242 -23.31 -14.43 6.52
N THR A 243 -23.91 -13.42 7.13
CA THR A 243 -23.90 -12.03 6.67
C THR A 243 -23.33 -11.14 7.76
N ILE A 244 -22.67 -10.07 7.34
CA ILE A 244 -21.95 -9.14 8.21
C ILE A 244 -22.57 -7.76 7.99
N LEU A 245 -23.18 -7.21 9.03
CA LEU A 245 -23.68 -5.84 9.05
C LEU A 245 -22.61 -4.94 9.67
N VAL A 246 -22.19 -3.93 8.94
CA VAL A 246 -21.21 -2.92 9.39
C VAL A 246 -21.89 -1.56 9.40
N THR A 247 -21.93 -0.92 10.57
CA THR A 247 -22.42 0.45 10.74
C THR A 247 -21.25 1.42 10.62
N VAL A 248 -21.38 2.40 9.72
CA VAL A 248 -20.35 3.37 9.37
C VAL A 248 -20.86 4.79 9.60
N THR A 249 -20.02 5.65 10.18
CA THR A 249 -20.27 7.09 10.28
C THR A 249 -19.55 7.83 9.15
N GLY A 250 -20.33 8.50 8.30
CA GLY A 250 -19.83 9.32 7.21
C GLY A 250 -19.19 10.62 7.68
N ALA A 251 -18.53 11.33 6.75
CA ALA A 251 -17.85 12.60 7.03
C ALA A 251 -18.80 13.73 7.50
N ASP A 252 -20.09 13.61 7.19
CA ASP A 252 -21.16 14.51 7.64
C ASP A 252 -21.73 14.13 9.03
N GLY A 253 -21.20 13.07 9.66
CA GLY A 253 -21.74 12.50 10.89
C GLY A 253 -22.97 11.62 10.67
N GLY A 254 -23.43 11.46 9.43
CA GLY A 254 -24.54 10.57 9.08
C GLY A 254 -24.15 9.11 9.25
N LYS A 255 -25.04 8.31 9.84
CA LYS A 255 -24.83 6.86 9.95
C LYS A 255 -25.41 6.16 8.74
N SER A 256 -24.64 5.22 8.20
CA SER A 256 -25.06 4.31 7.15
C SER A 256 -24.71 2.88 7.55
N PHE A 257 -25.32 1.91 6.88
CA PHE A 257 -24.99 0.51 7.08
C PHE A 257 -24.62 -0.13 5.74
N LYS A 258 -23.71 -1.10 5.83
CA LYS A 258 -23.29 -1.95 4.73
C LYS A 258 -23.46 -3.40 5.12
N LEU A 259 -23.91 -4.21 4.17
CA LEU A 259 -24.02 -5.66 4.34
C LEU A 259 -22.94 -6.34 3.51
N PHE A 260 -22.28 -7.34 4.07
CA PHE A 260 -21.28 -8.15 3.40
C PHE A 260 -21.58 -9.63 3.57
N ASP A 261 -21.18 -10.44 2.58
CA ASP A 261 -21.20 -11.89 2.71
C ASP A 261 -20.00 -12.41 3.52
N ALA A 262 -19.95 -13.73 3.73
CA ALA A 262 -18.88 -14.42 4.47
C ALA A 262 -17.48 -14.27 3.86
N ALA A 263 -17.36 -13.80 2.61
CA ALA A 263 -16.09 -13.53 1.94
C ALA A 263 -15.74 -12.03 1.93
N GLY A 264 -16.58 -11.17 2.52
CA GLY A 264 -16.39 -9.73 2.58
C GLY A 264 -16.81 -9.01 1.31
N LYS A 265 -17.62 -9.63 0.45
CA LYS A 265 -18.20 -8.96 -0.71
C LYS A 265 -19.47 -8.22 -0.28
N GLU A 266 -19.52 -6.92 -0.58
CA GLU A 266 -20.67 -6.06 -0.26
C GLU A 266 -21.91 -6.52 -1.05
N PHE A 267 -23.04 -6.69 -0.36
CA PHE A 267 -24.35 -6.75 -1.01
C PHE A 267 -24.65 -5.34 -1.52
N GLY A 268 -24.92 -5.20 -2.83
CA GLY A 268 -25.22 -3.90 -3.42
C GLY A 268 -26.27 -3.14 -2.61
N ALA A 269 -26.11 -1.82 -2.51
CA ALA A 269 -27.00 -0.97 -1.71
C ALA A 269 -28.46 -1.31 -2.00
N PRO A 270 -29.28 -1.63 -0.98
CA PRO A 270 -30.69 -1.81 -1.21
C PRO A 270 -31.27 -0.53 -1.79
N ALA A 271 -32.08 -0.67 -2.85
CA ALA A 271 -32.81 0.46 -3.39
C ALA A 271 -33.76 0.97 -2.30
N ASP A 272 -33.52 2.21 -1.88
CA ASP A 272 -34.28 2.99 -0.91
C ASP A 272 -34.09 2.63 0.58
N SER A 273 -33.91 3.70 1.37
CA SER A 273 -33.59 3.77 2.80
C SER A 273 -34.73 3.27 3.68
N VAL A 274 -35.00 1.97 3.64
CA VAL A 274 -35.92 1.33 4.57
C VAL A 274 -35.11 0.76 5.73
N ASP A 275 -35.63 0.93 6.95
CA ASP A 275 -35.11 0.38 8.19
C ASP A 275 -34.57 -1.05 7.99
N PRO A 276 -33.30 -1.36 8.34
CA PRO A 276 -32.71 -2.68 8.09
C PRO A 276 -33.51 -3.83 8.70
N GLU A 277 -34.29 -3.60 9.76
CA GLU A 277 -35.21 -4.61 10.31
C GLU A 277 -36.35 -4.99 9.33
N SER A 278 -36.74 -4.08 8.44
CA SER A 278 -37.89 -4.26 7.54
C SER A 278 -37.55 -4.89 6.17
N GLN A 279 -36.29 -4.80 5.74
CA GLN A 279 -35.84 -5.38 4.45
C GLN A 279 -35.51 -6.88 4.56
N LEU A 280 -35.44 -7.38 5.77
CA LEU A 280 -35.16 -8.77 6.11
C LEU A 280 -36.45 -9.60 6.18
N GLY A 281 -37.30 -9.53 5.15
CA GLY A 281 -38.63 -10.15 5.03
C GLY A 281 -38.65 -11.69 5.03
N GLY A 282 -38.08 -12.29 6.07
CA GLY A 282 -37.80 -13.71 6.26
C GLY A 282 -36.36 -14.01 6.69
N SER A 283 -35.63 -13.04 7.28
CA SER A 283 -34.17 -13.10 7.47
C SER A 283 -33.71 -13.29 8.91
N PRO A 284 -32.43 -13.68 9.10
CA PRO A 284 -31.83 -14.06 10.37
C PRO A 284 -31.98 -13.01 11.45
N ALA A 285 -32.23 -13.45 12.68
CA ALA A 285 -32.00 -12.60 13.83
C ALA A 285 -30.55 -12.07 13.82
N PHE A 286 -30.37 -10.76 13.93
CA PHE A 286 -29.07 -10.18 14.25
C PHE A 286 -29.04 -9.98 15.76
N LYS A 287 -28.18 -10.74 16.45
CA LYS A 287 -28.00 -10.55 17.87
C LYS A 287 -27.04 -9.39 18.08
N SER A 288 -27.52 -8.30 18.68
CA SER A 288 -26.64 -7.22 19.13
C SER A 288 -25.66 -7.79 20.16
N LEU A 289 -24.40 -7.96 19.74
CA LEU A 289 -23.31 -8.26 20.64
C LEU A 289 -22.86 -6.92 21.23
N ALA A 290 -23.36 -6.60 22.43
CA ALA A 290 -22.79 -5.50 23.20
C ALA A 290 -21.30 -5.80 23.40
N SER A 291 -20.44 -4.86 23.02
CA SER A 291 -19.01 -4.96 23.30
C SER A 291 -18.82 -5.27 24.80
N PRO A 292 -17.95 -6.24 25.16
CA PRO A 292 -17.57 -6.39 26.56
C PRO A 292 -16.99 -5.05 27.05
N VAL A 293 -17.60 -4.49 28.08
CA VAL A 293 -17.04 -3.36 28.82
C VAL A 293 -15.80 -3.91 29.53
N PHE A 294 -14.62 -3.59 29.01
CA PHE A 294 -13.34 -3.86 29.65
C PHE A 294 -12.88 -2.62 30.42
#